data_AF-A0A5B8VQB1-F1
#
_entry.id   AF-A0A5B8VQB1-F1
#
_cell.length_a   1.000
_cell.length_b   1.000
_cell.length_c   1.000
_cell.angle_alpha   90.00
_cell.angle_beta   90.00
_cell.angle_gamma   90.00
#
_symmetry.space_group_name_H-M   'P 1'
#
loop_
_entity.id
_entity.type
_entity.pdbx_description
1 polymer ?
#
loop_
_entity_poly.entity_id
_entity_poly.type
_entity_poly.pdbx_seq_one_letter_code
_entity_poly.pdbx_strand_id
1 'polypeptide(L)'
;MFLLGKSNKNYLLRGAFILINGGMILFLIDGFFWSVTTRALLYLAIVLMGIVFWLFYQRDVYKNRIKRPIDVTLKFSGLSFINLILTIIALLLILVWPPFRHGQIAYGILAILGWITALALGMTFKTLPFIVWNNHYKDLNGKGKIPLPKELYRGWLVRVQWWLYMAALYGLLAGLILHINIVLQLALISLVATSISYGINVLIILQHKTSFIHATTPAIKK
;
A
#
# COMPACT_ATOMS: atom_id res chain seq x y z
N MET A 1 4.14 -13.30 3.46
CA MET A 1 2.72 -13.57 3.83
C MET A 1 1.74 -13.07 2.76
N PHE A 2 1.90 -11.86 2.20
CA PHE A 2 0.99 -11.27 1.18
C PHE A 2 1.15 -11.81 -0.24
N LEU A 3 2.34 -12.31 -0.54
CA LEU A 3 2.62 -13.26 -1.58
C LEU A 3 3.08 -14.50 -0.82
N LEU A 4 2.35 -15.62 -0.92
CA LEU A 4 2.86 -16.92 -0.49
C LEU A 4 3.90 -17.34 -1.53
N GLY A 5 5.06 -16.68 -1.49
CA GLY A 5 6.24 -17.02 -2.28
C GLY A 5 7.33 -17.46 -1.34
N LYS A 6 7.92 -18.62 -1.61
CA LYS A 6 9.13 -19.07 -0.91
C LYS A 6 10.30 -18.33 -1.56
N SER A 7 10.90 -17.37 -0.85
CA SER A 7 12.18 -16.78 -1.24
C SER A 7 13.23 -17.15 -0.22
N ASN A 8 14.36 -17.67 -0.68
CA ASN A 8 15.51 -17.97 0.18
C ASN A 8 16.43 -16.74 0.35
N LYS A 9 16.12 -15.61 -0.29
CA LYS A 9 16.99 -14.41 -0.32
C LYS A 9 16.77 -13.48 0.87
N ASN A 10 16.71 -14.03 2.08
CA ASN A 10 16.51 -13.27 3.32
C ASN A 10 17.62 -12.23 3.57
N TYR A 11 18.81 -12.43 3.01
CA TYR A 11 19.91 -11.47 3.08
C TYR A 11 19.55 -10.13 2.42
N LEU A 12 18.77 -10.12 1.32
CA LEU A 12 18.29 -8.89 0.68
C LEU A 12 17.36 -8.11 1.61
N LEU A 13 16.47 -8.81 2.33
CA LEU A 13 15.56 -8.19 3.28
C LEU A 13 16.30 -7.60 4.48
N ARG A 14 17.29 -8.34 5.02
CA ARG A 14 18.15 -7.86 6.12
C ARG A 14 18.98 -6.65 5.68
N GLY A 15 19.60 -6.71 4.50
CA GLY A 15 20.36 -5.59 3.94
C GLY A 15 19.47 -4.36 3.72
N ALA A 16 18.27 -4.53 3.18
CA ALA A 16 17.31 -3.43 3.05
C ALA A 16 16.95 -2.81 4.40
N PHE A 17 16.67 -3.63 5.42
CA PHE A 17 16.37 -3.15 6.76
C PHE A 17 17.52 -2.32 7.35
N ILE A 18 18.76 -2.83 7.29
CA ILE A 18 19.94 -2.14 7.83
C ILE A 18 20.21 -0.85 7.06
N LEU A 19 20.22 -0.90 5.72
CA LEU A 19 20.54 0.26 4.88
C LEU A 19 19.50 1.37 4.99
N ILE A 20 18.20 1.06 4.92
CA ILE A 20 17.14 2.07 5.01
C ILE A 20 17.16 2.75 6.39
N ASN A 21 17.11 1.95 7.46
CA ASN A 21 17.07 2.52 8.82
C ASN A 21 18.39 3.19 9.19
N GLY A 22 19.53 2.56 8.85
CA GLY A 22 20.86 3.13 9.10
C GLY A 22 21.07 4.44 8.35
N GLY A 23 20.72 4.51 7.06
CA GLY A 23 20.79 5.74 6.28
C GLY A 23 19.90 6.86 6.83
N MET A 24 18.67 6.53 7.25
CA MET A 24 17.77 7.51 7.88
C MET A 24 18.29 8.01 9.23
N ILE A 25 18.77 7.11 10.10
CA ILE A 25 19.32 7.48 11.42
C ILE A 25 20.56 8.35 11.25
N LEU A 26 21.47 7.98 10.35
CA LEU A 26 22.67 8.78 10.05
C LEU A 26 22.30 10.16 9.50
N PHE A 27 21.32 10.25 8.60
CA PHE A 27 20.81 11.54 8.11
C PHE A 27 20.23 12.40 9.24
N LEU A 28 19.45 11.81 10.16
CA LEU A 28 18.85 12.54 11.27
C LEU A 28 19.90 13.00 12.28
N ILE A 29 20.86 12.15 12.64
CA ILE A 29 21.96 12.51 13.54
C ILE A 29 22.80 13.61 12.90
N ASP A 30 23.24 13.43 11.65
CA ASP A 30 24.08 14.44 10.99
C ASP A 30 23.34 15.76 10.80
N GLY A 31 22.06 15.74 10.40
CA GLY A 31 21.26 16.95 10.22
C GLY A 31 20.83 17.63 11.52
N PHE A 32 20.84 16.93 12.66
CA PHE A 32 20.54 17.51 13.97
C PHE A 32 21.77 18.18 14.59
N PHE A 33 22.93 17.51 14.55
CA PHE A 33 24.17 18.02 15.13
C PHE A 33 24.96 18.93 14.19
N TRP A 34 24.82 18.74 12.88
CA TRP A 34 25.44 19.55 11.85
C TRP A 34 24.41 20.06 10.84
N SER A 35 24.75 21.10 10.09
CA SER A 35 23.87 21.59 9.03
C SER A 35 23.77 20.59 7.87
N VAL A 36 22.56 20.49 7.31
CA VAL A 36 22.29 19.69 6.11
C VAL A 36 23.09 20.28 4.94
N THR A 37 24.07 19.52 4.49
CA THR A 37 25.02 19.89 3.43
C THR A 37 25.00 18.82 2.33
N THR A 38 25.95 18.85 1.40
CA THR A 38 26.10 17.83 0.34
C THR A 38 26.25 16.40 0.87
N ARG A 39 26.65 16.23 2.14
CA ARG A 39 26.66 14.96 2.88
C ARG A 39 25.29 14.24 2.88
N ALA A 40 24.19 14.99 2.78
CA ALA A 40 22.84 14.44 2.66
C ALA A 40 22.69 13.47 1.46
N LEU A 41 23.45 13.69 0.39
CA LEU A 41 23.46 12.81 -0.79
C LEU A 41 24.04 11.43 -0.48
N LEU A 42 24.99 11.34 0.46
CA LEU A 42 25.57 10.06 0.89
C LEU A 42 24.51 9.22 1.63
N TYR A 43 23.79 9.83 2.57
CA TYR A 43 22.73 9.11 3.31
C TYR A 43 21.57 8.74 2.38
N LEU A 44 21.22 9.62 1.44
CA LEU A 44 20.24 9.31 0.41
C LEU A 44 20.68 8.09 -0.42
N ALA A 45 21.94 8.03 -0.84
CA ALA A 45 22.47 6.88 -1.59
C ALA A 45 22.39 5.57 -0.78
N ILE A 46 22.67 5.61 0.52
CA ILE A 46 22.51 4.44 1.42
C ILE A 46 21.05 3.98 1.46
N VAL A 47 20.10 4.91 1.65
CA VAL A 47 18.66 4.60 1.67
C VAL A 47 18.21 4.02 0.32
N LEU A 48 18.65 4.61 -0.80
CA LEU A 48 18.32 4.13 -2.15
C LEU A 48 18.85 2.71 -2.39
N MET A 49 20.06 2.41 -1.93
CA MET A 49 20.63 1.06 -2.00
C MET A 49 19.76 0.06 -1.22
N GLY A 50 19.28 0.44 -0.03
CA GLY A 50 18.35 -0.37 0.75
C GLY A 50 17.00 -0.60 0.05
N ILE A 51 16.45 0.43 -0.61
CA ILE A 51 15.22 0.30 -1.42
C ILE A 51 15.44 -0.65 -2.59
N VAL A 52 16.58 -0.58 -3.27
CA VAL A 52 16.94 -1.50 -4.36
C VAL A 52 16.99 -2.95 -3.87
N PHE A 53 17.61 -3.21 -2.72
CA PHE A 53 17.64 -4.53 -2.10
C PHE A 53 16.22 -5.05 -1.81
N TRP A 54 15.37 -4.18 -1.27
CA TRP A 54 13.98 -4.51 -0.99
C TRP A 54 13.20 -4.81 -2.28
N LEU A 55 13.35 -4.01 -3.34
CA LEU A 55 12.69 -4.25 -4.62
C LEU A 55 13.13 -5.57 -5.26
N PHE A 56 14.41 -5.94 -5.17
CA PHE A 56 14.89 -7.24 -5.64
C PHE A 56 14.30 -8.40 -4.84
N TYR A 57 14.18 -8.26 -3.52
CA TYR A 57 13.49 -9.25 -2.69
C TYR A 57 12.01 -9.38 -3.10
N GLN A 58 11.30 -8.27 -3.27
CA GLN A 58 9.90 -8.28 -3.70
C GLN A 58 9.72 -8.92 -5.07
N ARG A 59 10.62 -8.64 -6.03
CA ARG A 59 10.61 -9.26 -7.36
C ARG A 59 10.79 -10.78 -7.28
N ASP A 60 11.68 -11.26 -6.41
CA ASP A 60 11.91 -12.69 -6.20
C ASP A 60 10.67 -13.37 -5.61
N VAL A 61 10.08 -12.78 -4.56
CA VAL A 61 8.83 -13.27 -3.95
C VAL A 61 7.68 -13.26 -4.95
N TYR A 62 7.58 -12.24 -5.81
CA TYR A 62 6.54 -12.14 -6.83
C TYR A 62 6.68 -13.21 -7.91
N LYS A 63 7.91 -13.52 -8.36
CA LYS A 63 8.19 -14.60 -9.32
C LYS A 63 7.86 -15.97 -8.74
N ASN A 64 8.19 -16.20 -7.47
CA ASN A 64 8.03 -17.50 -6.80
C ASN A 64 6.66 -17.66 -6.11
N ARG A 65 5.65 -16.86 -6.48
CA ARG A 65 4.35 -16.85 -5.80
C ARG A 65 3.46 -18.03 -6.19
N ILE A 66 2.78 -18.61 -5.20
CA ILE A 66 1.87 -19.75 -5.38
C ILE A 66 0.50 -19.31 -5.95
N LYS A 67 -0.03 -18.13 -5.54
CA LYS A 67 -1.35 -17.64 -5.98
C LYS A 67 -1.24 -16.71 -7.20
N ARG A 68 -1.87 -17.08 -8.31
CA ARG A 68 -1.72 -16.39 -9.61
C ARG A 68 -2.69 -15.23 -9.92
N PRO A 69 -3.94 -15.13 -9.45
CA PRO A 69 -4.78 -14.00 -9.84
C PRO A 69 -4.33 -12.70 -9.16
N ILE A 70 -4.13 -11.64 -9.94
CA ILE A 70 -3.88 -10.29 -9.43
C ILE A 70 -5.22 -9.74 -8.97
N ASP A 71 -5.41 -9.64 -7.67
CA ASP A 71 -6.56 -8.97 -7.08
C ASP A 71 -6.38 -7.44 -7.07
N VAL A 72 -7.48 -6.71 -6.99
CA VAL A 72 -7.48 -5.23 -7.01
C VAL A 72 -6.59 -4.66 -5.88
N THR A 73 -6.53 -5.35 -4.75
CA THR A 73 -5.67 -5.03 -3.61
C THR A 73 -4.17 -5.10 -3.96
N LEU A 74 -3.74 -6.00 -4.87
CA LEU A 74 -2.37 -5.99 -5.40
C LEU A 74 -2.12 -4.84 -6.38
N LYS A 75 -3.15 -4.33 -7.07
CA LYS A 75 -2.99 -3.14 -7.93
C LYS A 75 -2.61 -1.92 -7.10
N PHE A 76 -3.19 -1.76 -5.91
CA PHE A 76 -2.80 -0.75 -4.90
C PHE A 76 -1.34 -0.86 -4.48
N SER A 77 -0.82 -2.06 -4.25
CA SER A 77 0.61 -2.25 -3.97
C SER A 77 1.49 -1.91 -5.17
N GLY A 78 1.07 -2.27 -6.39
CA GLY A 78 1.79 -1.89 -7.61
C GLY A 78 1.84 -0.37 -7.80
N LEU A 79 0.71 0.31 -7.64
CA LEU A 79 0.62 1.78 -7.66
C LEU A 79 1.58 2.39 -6.64
N SER A 80 1.55 1.87 -5.41
CA SER A 80 2.40 2.34 -4.32
C SER A 80 3.88 2.30 -4.69
N PHE A 81 4.35 1.23 -5.33
CA PHE A 81 5.75 1.10 -5.74
C PHE A 81 6.11 2.05 -6.90
N ILE A 82 5.19 2.25 -7.85
CA ILE A 82 5.38 3.25 -8.92
C ILE A 82 5.52 4.64 -8.31
N ASN A 83 4.64 5.00 -7.38
CA ASN A 83 4.68 6.30 -6.73
C ASN A 83 5.90 6.47 -5.81
N LEU A 84 6.41 5.40 -5.18
CA LEU A 84 7.68 5.47 -4.46
C LEU A 84 8.84 5.87 -5.39
N ILE A 85 8.89 5.32 -6.61
CA ILE A 85 9.90 5.72 -7.61
C ILE A 85 9.71 7.18 -7.99
N LEU A 86 8.46 7.62 -8.22
CA LEU A 86 8.15 9.03 -8.51
C LEU A 86 8.52 9.96 -7.33
N THR A 87 8.32 9.54 -6.08
CA THR A 87 8.75 10.27 -4.88
C THR A 87 10.26 10.45 -4.87
N ILE A 88 11.03 9.41 -5.18
CA ILE A 88 12.50 9.47 -5.25
C ILE A 88 12.93 10.45 -6.36
N ILE A 89 12.30 10.37 -7.54
CA ILE A 89 12.58 11.28 -8.65
C ILE A 89 12.26 12.73 -8.25
N ALA A 90 11.09 12.97 -7.64
CA ALA A 90 10.70 14.29 -7.16
C ALA A 90 11.69 14.84 -6.12
N LEU A 91 12.16 13.99 -5.19
CA LEU A 91 13.18 14.38 -4.21
C LEU A 91 14.49 14.77 -4.89
N LEU A 92 14.98 13.99 -5.85
CA LEU A 92 16.20 14.31 -6.60
C LEU A 92 16.06 15.62 -7.38
N LEU A 93 14.91 15.85 -8.02
CA LEU A 93 14.64 17.10 -8.73
C LEU A 93 14.66 18.32 -7.80
N ILE A 94 14.09 18.21 -6.60
CA ILE A 94 14.12 19.30 -5.61
C ILE A 94 15.56 19.61 -5.17
N LEU A 95 16.40 18.58 -5.00
CA LEU A 95 17.78 18.74 -4.56
C LEU A 95 18.70 19.34 -5.64
N VAL A 96 18.50 18.97 -6.91
CA VAL A 96 19.36 19.42 -8.02
C VAL A 96 18.82 20.69 -8.67
N TRP A 97 17.51 20.93 -8.62
CA TRP A 97 16.85 22.08 -9.23
C TRP A 97 15.96 22.83 -8.22
N PRO A 98 16.57 23.64 -7.33
CA PRO A 98 15.85 24.39 -6.29
C PRO A 98 14.69 25.30 -6.75
N PRO A 99 14.68 25.93 -7.95
CA PRO A 99 13.55 26.74 -8.38
C PRO A 99 12.31 25.92 -8.79
N PHE A 100 12.28 24.60 -8.54
CA PHE A 100 11.10 23.76 -8.74
C PHE A 100 9.97 24.12 -7.75
N ARG A 101 9.29 25.22 -8.05
CA ARG A 101 8.17 25.79 -7.30
C ARG A 101 7.10 24.71 -7.06
N HIS A 102 6.67 24.56 -5.80
CA HIS A 102 5.73 23.51 -5.34
C HIS A 102 6.22 22.05 -5.42
N GLY A 103 7.49 21.81 -5.77
CA GLY A 103 8.07 20.47 -5.80
C GLY A 103 7.93 19.72 -4.47
N GLN A 104 8.10 20.42 -3.36
CA GLN A 104 7.95 19.88 -2.00
C GLN A 104 6.53 19.36 -1.72
N ILE A 105 5.50 20.05 -2.23
CA ILE A 105 4.10 19.64 -2.08
C ILE A 105 3.84 18.41 -2.96
N ALA A 106 4.32 18.40 -4.20
CA ALA A 106 4.21 17.24 -5.09
C ALA A 106 4.91 16.01 -4.52
N TYR A 107 6.11 16.19 -3.96
CA TYR A 107 6.84 15.17 -3.22
C TYR A 107 6.01 14.64 -2.04
N GLY A 108 5.41 15.52 -1.23
CA GLY A 108 4.55 15.13 -0.11
C GLY A 108 3.32 14.33 -0.55
N ILE A 109 2.65 14.76 -1.63
CA ILE A 109 1.52 14.03 -2.23
C ILE A 109 1.95 12.64 -2.69
N LEU A 110 3.06 12.53 -3.44
CA LEU A 110 3.56 11.24 -3.92
C LEU A 110 3.99 10.32 -2.77
N ALA A 111 4.70 10.84 -1.77
CA ALA A 111 5.19 10.05 -0.65
C ALA A 111 4.06 9.55 0.27
N ILE A 112 3.20 10.46 0.72
CA ILE A 112 2.17 10.15 1.72
C ILE A 112 0.95 9.49 1.06
N LEU A 113 0.39 10.13 0.03
CA LEU A 113 -0.75 9.58 -0.66
C LEU A 113 -0.27 8.48 -1.62
N GLY A 114 0.56 8.82 -2.60
CA GLY A 114 0.94 7.90 -3.67
C GLY A 114 1.59 6.59 -3.20
N TRP A 115 2.50 6.63 -2.22
CA TRP A 115 3.20 5.45 -1.72
C TRP A 115 2.53 4.86 -0.48
N ILE A 116 2.51 5.58 0.65
CA ILE A 116 2.08 5.01 1.95
C ILE A 116 0.58 4.69 1.95
N THR A 117 -0.25 5.64 1.58
CA THR A 117 -1.72 5.46 1.61
C THR A 117 -2.17 4.43 0.58
N ALA A 118 -1.61 4.46 -0.63
CA ALA A 118 -1.89 3.43 -1.63
C ALA A 118 -1.58 2.01 -1.11
N LEU A 119 -0.44 1.83 -0.43
CA LEU A 119 -0.08 0.54 0.16
C LEU A 119 -1.08 0.12 1.24
N ALA A 120 -1.44 1.06 2.13
CA ALA A 120 -2.38 0.82 3.21
C ALA A 120 -3.76 0.41 2.68
N LEU A 121 -4.32 1.15 1.72
CA LEU A 121 -5.62 0.86 1.10
C LEU A 121 -5.67 -0.54 0.47
N GLY A 122 -4.57 -0.99 -0.14
CA GLY A 122 -4.46 -2.33 -0.69
C GLY A 122 -4.37 -3.42 0.39
N MET A 123 -3.53 -3.21 1.40
CA MET A 123 -3.22 -4.22 2.40
C MET A 123 -4.32 -4.39 3.46
N THR A 124 -5.09 -3.35 3.78
CA THR A 124 -6.20 -3.45 4.74
C THR A 124 -7.17 -4.57 4.37
N PHE A 125 -7.55 -4.70 3.10
CA PHE A 125 -8.49 -5.75 2.65
C PHE A 125 -7.87 -7.14 2.54
N LYS A 126 -6.60 -7.30 2.92
CA LYS A 126 -5.96 -8.60 3.15
C LYS A 126 -5.78 -8.89 4.63
N THR A 127 -5.40 -7.88 5.42
CA THR A 127 -5.12 -8.03 6.86
C THR A 127 -6.39 -8.03 7.70
N LEU A 128 -7.25 -7.03 7.54
CA LEU A 128 -8.41 -6.86 8.40
C LEU A 128 -9.41 -8.02 8.27
N PRO A 129 -9.79 -8.47 7.05
CA PRO A 129 -10.66 -9.62 6.93
C PRO A 129 -10.05 -10.90 7.50
N PHE A 130 -8.73 -11.06 7.41
CA PHE A 130 -8.04 -12.21 8.02
C PHE A 130 -8.09 -12.17 9.56
N ILE A 131 -7.89 -10.99 10.17
CA ILE A 131 -7.98 -10.81 11.62
C ILE A 131 -9.39 -11.13 12.12
N VAL A 132 -10.41 -10.53 11.50
CA VAL A 132 -11.82 -10.76 11.88
C VAL A 132 -12.19 -12.23 11.65
N TRP A 133 -11.83 -12.79 10.49
CA TRP A 133 -12.08 -14.19 10.21
C TRP A 133 -11.44 -15.11 11.25
N ASN A 134 -10.18 -14.87 11.62
CA ASN A 134 -9.47 -15.68 12.61
C ASN A 134 -10.14 -15.60 13.99
N ASN A 135 -10.63 -14.42 14.40
CA ASN A 135 -11.34 -14.26 15.67
C ASN A 135 -12.66 -15.04 15.72
N HIS A 136 -13.39 -15.11 14.60
CA HIS A 136 -14.69 -15.77 14.54
C HIS A 136 -14.62 -17.26 14.19
N TYR A 137 -13.61 -17.70 13.43
CA TYR A 137 -13.61 -19.01 12.78
C TYR A 137 -12.43 -19.93 13.09
N LYS A 138 -11.41 -19.50 13.83
CA LYS A 138 -10.23 -20.34 14.14
C LYS A 138 -10.58 -21.70 14.77
N ASP A 139 -11.59 -21.74 15.64
CA ASP A 139 -11.98 -22.94 16.42
C ASP A 139 -13.04 -23.79 15.70
N LEU A 140 -13.43 -23.38 14.50
CA LEU A 140 -14.53 -23.97 13.73
C LEU A 140 -14.03 -24.79 12.53
N ASN A 141 -12.72 -24.86 12.34
CA ASN A 141 -12.08 -25.63 11.27
C ASN A 141 -12.63 -27.07 11.22
N GLY A 142 -13.20 -27.46 10.07
CA GLY A 142 -13.76 -28.78 9.83
C GLY A 142 -15.24 -28.98 10.23
N LYS A 143 -15.92 -27.97 10.80
CA LYS A 143 -17.30 -28.11 11.31
C LYS A 143 -18.41 -27.61 10.37
N GLY A 144 -18.07 -27.22 9.13
CA GLY A 144 -19.06 -26.77 8.13
C GLY A 144 -18.45 -25.91 7.02
N LYS A 145 -19.31 -25.30 6.20
CA LYS A 145 -18.90 -24.30 5.19
C LYS A 145 -18.62 -22.97 5.88
N ILE A 146 -17.34 -22.60 5.96
CA ILE A 146 -16.87 -21.35 6.55
C ILE A 146 -16.54 -20.36 5.42
N PRO A 147 -17.00 -19.10 5.50
CA PRO A 147 -16.68 -18.10 4.49
C PRO A 147 -15.16 -17.87 4.42
N LEU A 148 -14.64 -17.54 3.25
CA LEU A 148 -13.23 -17.19 3.09
C LEU A 148 -12.98 -15.75 3.58
N PRO A 149 -11.79 -15.40 4.09
CA PRO A 149 -11.46 -14.01 4.48
C PRO A 149 -11.80 -12.97 3.40
N LYS A 150 -11.64 -13.31 2.12
CA LYS A 150 -11.94 -12.43 0.99
C LYS A 150 -13.44 -12.11 0.83
N GLU A 151 -14.31 -12.94 1.40
CA GLU A 151 -15.77 -12.80 1.29
C GLU A 151 -16.35 -11.86 2.37
N LEU A 152 -15.55 -11.47 3.38
CA LEU A 152 -15.98 -10.56 4.44
C LEU A 152 -16.08 -9.09 3.98
N TYR A 153 -15.66 -8.76 2.76
CA TYR A 153 -15.74 -7.42 2.20
C TYR A 153 -16.37 -7.40 0.80
N ARG A 154 -16.90 -6.26 0.39
CA ARG A 154 -17.54 -6.13 -0.93
C ARG A 154 -16.49 -5.78 -1.98
N GLY A 155 -16.17 -6.75 -2.85
CA GLY A 155 -15.17 -6.58 -3.90
C GLY A 155 -15.46 -5.46 -4.90
N TRP A 156 -16.73 -5.10 -5.12
CA TRP A 156 -17.10 -4.00 -6.01
C TRP A 156 -16.76 -2.63 -5.41
N LEU A 157 -16.95 -2.44 -4.09
CA LEU A 157 -16.57 -1.20 -3.41
C LEU A 157 -15.05 -0.97 -3.51
N VAL A 158 -14.24 -2.03 -3.40
CA VAL A 158 -12.78 -1.92 -3.59
C VAL A 158 -12.41 -1.52 -5.03
N ARG A 159 -13.19 -1.93 -6.04
CA ARG A 159 -13.00 -1.48 -7.43
C ARG A 159 -13.37 -0.01 -7.62
N VAL A 160 -14.47 0.44 -7.02
CA VAL A 160 -14.86 1.86 -7.04
C VAL A 160 -13.81 2.70 -6.34
N GLN A 161 -13.39 2.29 -5.15
CA GLN A 161 -12.31 2.93 -4.39
C GLN A 161 -11.03 3.06 -5.20
N TRP A 162 -10.64 2.03 -5.98
CA TRP A 162 -9.46 2.10 -6.86
C TRP A 162 -9.54 3.25 -7.85
N TRP A 163 -10.65 3.39 -8.58
CA TRP A 163 -10.80 4.44 -9.59
C TRP A 163 -10.92 5.83 -8.98
N LEU A 164 -11.70 5.98 -7.91
CA LEU A 164 -11.80 7.25 -7.18
C LEU A 164 -10.44 7.69 -6.63
N TYR A 165 -9.65 6.74 -6.15
CA TYR A 165 -8.33 7.03 -5.62
C TYR A 165 -7.31 7.41 -6.70
N MET A 166 -7.34 6.76 -7.87
CA MET A 166 -6.54 7.19 -9.03
C MET A 166 -6.85 8.62 -9.42
N ALA A 167 -8.14 8.93 -9.57
CA ALA A 167 -8.61 10.26 -9.94
C ALA A 167 -8.21 11.30 -8.89
N ALA A 168 -8.31 10.97 -7.61
CA ALA A 168 -7.87 11.83 -6.52
C ALA A 168 -6.36 12.10 -6.56
N LEU A 169 -5.53 11.04 -6.59
CA LEU A 169 -4.08 11.18 -6.53
C LEU A 169 -3.52 11.96 -7.72
N TYR A 170 -3.85 11.53 -8.94
CA TYR A 170 -3.32 12.16 -10.14
C TYR A 170 -4.02 13.47 -10.47
N GLY A 171 -5.28 13.65 -10.07
CA GLY A 171 -5.96 14.95 -10.11
C GLY A 171 -5.33 15.97 -9.18
N LEU A 172 -4.93 15.59 -7.97
CA LEU A 172 -4.20 16.48 -7.05
C LEU A 172 -2.85 16.90 -7.64
N LEU A 173 -2.09 15.95 -8.21
CA LEU A 173 -0.83 16.25 -8.87
C LEU A 173 -1.01 17.15 -10.10
N ALA A 174 -1.97 16.84 -10.96
CA ALA A 174 -2.25 17.64 -12.16
C ALA A 174 -2.74 19.04 -11.81
N GLY A 175 -3.67 19.17 -10.86
CA GLY A 175 -4.17 20.46 -10.39
C GLY A 175 -3.08 21.32 -9.75
N LEU A 176 -2.13 20.69 -9.03
CA LEU A 176 -0.98 21.37 -8.45
C LEU A 176 -0.01 21.88 -9.53
N ILE A 177 0.35 21.03 -10.49
CA ILE A 177 1.32 21.35 -11.55
C ILE A 177 0.76 22.37 -12.54
N LEU A 178 -0.51 22.23 -12.91
CA LEU A 178 -1.19 23.12 -13.87
C LEU A 178 -1.78 24.37 -13.22
N HIS A 179 -1.74 24.47 -11.88
CA HIS A 179 -2.35 25.57 -11.11
C HIS A 179 -3.85 25.75 -11.36
N ILE A 180 -4.58 24.64 -11.54
CA ILE A 180 -6.02 24.66 -11.82
C ILE A 180 -6.81 24.31 -10.56
N ASN A 181 -7.36 25.33 -9.89
CA ASN A 181 -8.10 25.17 -8.63
C ASN A 181 -9.31 24.23 -8.75
N ILE A 182 -10.04 24.27 -9.87
CA ILE A 182 -11.21 23.40 -10.05
C ILE A 182 -10.80 21.91 -10.11
N VAL A 183 -9.64 21.60 -10.71
CA VAL A 183 -9.10 20.23 -10.76
C VAL A 183 -8.71 19.76 -9.36
N LEU A 184 -8.10 20.65 -8.55
CA LEU A 184 -7.78 20.34 -7.15
C LEU A 184 -9.04 20.04 -6.32
N GLN A 185 -10.10 20.84 -6.45
CA GLN A 185 -11.36 20.64 -5.73
C GLN A 185 -12.03 19.32 -6.13
N LEU A 186 -12.10 19.02 -7.42
CA LEU A 186 -12.65 17.75 -7.92
C LEU A 186 -11.82 16.54 -7.41
N ALA A 187 -10.49 16.68 -7.37
CA ALA A 187 -9.63 15.63 -6.85
C ALA A 187 -9.84 15.39 -5.35
N LEU A 188 -10.04 16.45 -4.56
CA LEU A 188 -10.37 16.35 -3.13
C LEU A 188 -11.74 15.70 -2.90
N ILE A 189 -12.76 16.06 -3.69
CA ILE A 189 -14.08 15.40 -3.64
C ILE A 189 -13.93 13.90 -3.93
N SER A 190 -13.14 13.54 -4.94
CA SER A 190 -12.84 12.14 -5.24
C SER A 190 -12.10 11.42 -4.10
N LEU A 191 -11.23 12.13 -3.37
CA LEU A 191 -10.53 11.60 -2.20
C LEU A 191 -11.51 11.34 -1.04
N VAL A 192 -12.44 12.25 -0.79
CA VAL A 192 -13.51 12.06 0.22
C VAL A 192 -14.37 10.86 -0.15
N ALA A 193 -14.79 10.74 -1.41
CA ALA A 193 -15.54 9.59 -1.89
C ALA A 193 -14.77 8.27 -1.72
N THR A 194 -13.45 8.29 -1.94
CA THR A 194 -12.56 7.15 -1.65
C THR A 194 -12.60 6.76 -0.17
N SER A 195 -12.49 7.75 0.73
CA SER A 195 -12.52 7.54 2.18
C SER A 195 -13.85 6.95 2.65
N ILE A 196 -14.98 7.44 2.12
CA ILE A 196 -16.32 6.90 2.42
C ILE A 196 -16.43 5.45 1.95
N SER A 197 -16.02 5.15 0.70
CA SER A 197 -16.04 3.78 0.16
C SER A 197 -15.19 2.82 0.99
N TYR A 198 -14.00 3.27 1.40
CA TYR A 198 -13.11 2.53 2.30
C TYR A 198 -13.75 2.28 3.66
N GLY A 199 -14.28 3.33 4.30
CA GLY A 199 -14.92 3.26 5.62
C GLY A 199 -16.13 2.32 5.64
N ILE A 200 -16.99 2.38 4.62
CA ILE A 200 -18.13 1.47 4.48
C ILE A 200 -17.65 0.01 4.44
N ASN A 201 -16.63 -0.30 3.63
CA ASN A 201 -16.09 -1.67 3.59
C ASN A 201 -15.47 -2.10 4.92
N VAL A 202 -14.74 -1.22 5.60
CA VAL A 202 -14.16 -1.50 6.92
C VAL A 202 -15.26 -1.83 7.92
N LEU A 203 -16.35 -1.05 7.94
CA LEU A 203 -17.50 -1.32 8.81
C LEU A 203 -18.18 -2.64 8.49
N ILE A 204 -18.35 -2.98 7.21
CA ILE A 204 -18.89 -4.29 6.79
C ILE A 204 -18.05 -5.44 7.36
N ILE A 205 -16.72 -5.32 7.31
CA ILE A 205 -15.82 -6.35 7.83
C ILE A 205 -15.91 -6.42 9.36
N LEU A 206 -15.86 -5.28 10.06
CA LEU A 206 -15.88 -5.24 11.53
C LEU A 206 -17.22 -5.69 12.13
N GLN A 207 -18.32 -5.45 11.43
CA GLN A 207 -19.67 -5.85 11.85
C GLN A 207 -20.05 -7.26 11.37
N HIS A 208 -19.10 -8.01 10.80
CA HIS A 208 -19.34 -9.38 10.35
C HIS A 208 -19.78 -10.26 11.51
N LYS A 209 -20.92 -10.93 11.36
CA LYS A 209 -21.43 -11.89 12.33
C LYS A 209 -21.12 -13.31 11.87
N THR A 210 -20.91 -14.22 12.83
CA THR A 210 -20.71 -15.65 12.56
C THR A 210 -21.95 -16.23 11.87
N SER A 211 -21.85 -16.43 10.56
CA SER A 211 -22.78 -17.29 9.83
C SER A 211 -22.23 -18.71 9.84
N PHE A 212 -22.99 -19.63 10.45
CA PHE A 212 -22.77 -21.07 10.36
C PHE A 212 -23.85 -21.66 9.46
N ILE A 213 -23.46 -22.11 8.27
CA ILE A 213 -24.37 -22.92 7.44
C ILE A 213 -24.14 -24.37 7.87
N HIS A 214 -25.08 -24.94 8.63
CA HIS A 214 -25.11 -26.39 8.86
C HIS A 214 -25.14 -27.07 7.49
N ALA A 215 -24.23 -28.02 7.26
CA ALA A 215 -24.34 -28.89 6.09
C ALA A 215 -25.66 -29.65 6.22
N THR A 216 -26.68 -29.23 5.47
CA THR A 216 -27.89 -30.02 5.33
C THR A 216 -27.49 -31.36 4.74
N THR A 217 -27.71 -32.41 5.52
CA THR A 217 -27.54 -33.81 5.11
C THR A 217 -28.23 -33.98 3.76
N PRO A 218 -27.59 -34.58 2.74
CA PRO A 218 -28.27 -34.82 1.48
C PRO A 218 -29.49 -35.68 1.78
N ALA A 219 -30.67 -35.17 1.42
CA ALA A 219 -31.91 -35.93 1.50
C ALA A 219 -31.70 -37.22 0.70
N ILE A 220 -31.66 -38.34 1.42
CA ILE A 220 -31.65 -39.68 0.83
C ILE A 220 -32.94 -39.76 0.00
N LYS A 221 -32.80 -39.68 -1.33
CA LYS A 221 -33.88 -40.04 -2.24
C LYS A 221 -34.19 -41.52 -2.00
N LYS A 222 -35.34 -41.79 -1.39
CA LYS A 222 -35.97 -43.12 -1.41
C LYS A 222 -36.41 -43.47 -2.83
#